data_AF-A0A377J524-F1
#
_entry.id   AF-A0A377J524-F1
#
_cell.length_a   1.000
_cell.length_b   1.000
_cell.length_c   1.000
_cell.angle_alpha   90.00
_cell.angle_beta   90.00
_cell.angle_gamma   90.00
#
_symmetry.space_group_name_H-M   'P 1'
#
loop_
_entity.id
_entity.type
_entity.pdbx_description
1 polymer ?
#
loop_
_entity_poly.entity_id
_entity_poly.type
_entity_poly.pdbx_seq_one_letter_code
_entity_poly.pdbx_strand_id
1 'polypeptide(L)'
;MKIQNVKQSVSCKICGSKSNVAFYAQILHQFNEPFYKCEHCGFLGCDEVYWLPLAYQSAINIADTGIVARNFYLYKIVSCVAALLFGMGDKGDILTGGGG
;
A
#
# COMPACT_ATOMS: atom_id res chain seq x y z
N MET A 1 -19.86 15.70 5.78
CA MET A 1 -18.39 15.76 5.95
C MET A 1 -18.11 15.56 7.44
N LYS A 2 -17.58 14.41 7.85
CA LYS A 2 -17.26 14.16 9.27
C LYS A 2 -15.94 14.86 9.59
N ILE A 3 -15.97 15.89 10.44
CA ILE A 3 -14.78 16.61 10.86
C ILE A 3 -14.14 15.78 11.99
N GLN A 4 -12.98 15.20 11.70
CA GLN A 4 -12.22 14.46 12.70
C GLN A 4 -11.35 15.40 13.52
N ASN A 5 -10.98 14.95 14.73
CA ASN A 5 -10.10 15.68 15.63
C ASN A 5 -8.68 15.65 15.05
N VAL A 6 -8.28 16.71 14.35
CA VAL A 6 -7.01 16.76 13.61
C VAL A 6 -5.86 17.10 14.56
N LYS A 7 -4.85 16.23 14.62
CA LYS A 7 -3.59 16.53 15.29
C LYS A 7 -2.75 17.44 14.40
N GLN A 8 -2.07 18.44 14.97
CA GLN A 8 -1.15 19.27 14.16
C GLN A 8 0.18 18.57 13.84
N SER A 9 0.56 17.58 14.65
CA SER A 9 1.78 16.80 14.44
C SER A 9 1.67 15.42 15.07
N VAL A 10 2.35 14.44 14.48
CA VAL A 10 2.37 13.04 14.90
C VAL A 10 3.79 12.48 14.91
N SER A 11 4.00 11.36 15.59
CA SER A 11 5.30 10.66 15.56
C SER A 11 5.44 9.89 14.25
N CYS A 12 6.60 9.97 13.61
CA CYS A 12 6.90 9.25 12.38
C CYS A 12 6.91 7.74 12.64
N LYS A 13 6.13 6.99 11.87
CA LYS A 13 6.06 5.52 11.95
C LYS A 13 7.35 4.81 11.55
N ILE A 14 8.27 5.49 10.85
CA ILE A 14 9.55 4.92 10.41
C ILE A 14 10.69 5.25 11.39
N CYS A 15 10.87 6.52 11.76
CA CYS A 15 12.04 6.95 12.54
C CYS A 15 11.71 7.62 13.88
N GLY A 16 10.43 7.73 14.25
CA GLY A 16 9.99 8.35 15.52
C GLY A 16 10.09 9.89 15.59
N SER A 17 10.68 10.54 14.60
CA SER A 17 10.77 12.01 14.53
C SER A 17 9.40 12.67 14.33
N LYS A 18 9.28 13.96 14.63
CA LYS A 18 8.04 14.71 14.43
C LYS A 18 7.66 14.79 12.94
N SER A 19 6.40 14.50 12.64
CA SER A 19 5.79 14.68 11.33
C SER A 19 4.68 15.72 11.43
N ASN A 20 4.70 16.71 10.53
CA ASN A 20 3.74 17.82 10.50
C ASN A 20 2.72 17.62 9.39
N VAL A 21 1.53 18.22 9.51
CA VAL A 21 0.53 18.19 8.42
C VAL A 21 1.13 18.78 7.14
N ALA A 22 1.07 18.01 6.06
CA ALA A 22 1.54 18.39 4.74
C ALA A 22 0.38 18.86 3.84
N PHE A 23 -0.71 18.10 3.81
CA PHE A 23 -1.91 18.43 3.05
C PHE A 23 -3.12 17.63 3.55
N TYR A 24 -4.29 17.95 3.01
CA TYR A 24 -5.52 17.19 3.21
C TYR A 24 -5.94 16.52 1.90
N ALA A 25 -6.43 15.29 1.99
CA ALA A 25 -6.95 14.54 0.84
C ALA A 25 -8.39 14.08 1.07
N GLN A 26 -9.17 14.08 0.01
CA GLN A 26 -10.51 13.46 0.01
C GLN A 26 -10.37 11.96 -0.24
N ILE A 27 -10.73 11.15 0.74
CA ILE A 27 -10.70 9.69 0.68
C ILE A 27 -12.14 9.17 0.57
N LEU A 28 -12.37 8.27 -0.40
CA LEU A 28 -13.69 7.67 -0.71
C LEU A 28 -14.82 8.70 -0.91
N HIS A 29 -14.48 9.95 -1.29
CA HIS A 29 -15.39 11.10 -1.37
C HIS A 29 -16.16 11.41 -0.07
N GLN A 30 -15.71 10.87 1.07
CA GLN A 30 -16.43 10.90 2.34
C GLN A 30 -15.59 11.47 3.49
N PHE A 31 -14.26 11.27 3.43
CA PHE A 31 -13.33 11.60 4.50
C PHE A 31 -12.34 12.66 4.04
N ASN A 32 -12.14 13.71 4.85
CA ASN A 32 -11.13 14.73 4.61
C ASN A 32 -9.95 14.50 5.54
N GLU A 33 -8.93 13.80 5.05
CA GLU A 33 -7.88 13.23 5.88
C GLU A 33 -6.60 14.05 5.84
N PRO A 34 -6.00 14.39 7.00
CA PRO A 34 -4.67 15.00 7.05
C PRO A 34 -3.59 13.95 6.75
N PHE A 35 -2.69 14.30 5.84
CA PHE A 35 -1.43 13.59 5.61
C PHE A 35 -0.29 14.33 6.31
N TYR A 36 0.60 13.58 6.94
CA TYR A 36 1.72 14.10 7.70
C TYR A 36 3.04 13.73 7.02
N LYS A 37 3.94 14.70 6.88
CA LYS A 37 5.28 14.48 6.34
C LYS A 37 6.32 14.63 7.44
N CYS A 38 7.21 13.66 7.53
CA CYS A 38 8.40 13.70 8.38
C CYS A 38 9.47 14.55 7.70
N GLU A 39 9.97 15.57 8.39
CA GLU A 39 11.06 16.43 7.89
C GLU A 39 12.43 15.72 7.95
N HIS A 40 12.56 14.66 8.75
CA HIS A 40 13.81 13.92 8.92
C HIS A 40 14.03 12.84 7.85
N CYS A 41 13.09 11.91 7.68
CA CYS A 41 13.23 10.78 6.74
C CYS A 41 12.37 10.92 5.47
N GLY A 42 11.54 11.96 5.37
CA GLY A 42 10.67 12.17 4.22
C GLY A 42 9.41 11.30 4.16
N PHE A 43 9.19 10.42 5.14
CA PHE A 43 7.98 9.59 5.21
C PHE A 43 6.71 10.44 5.18
N LEU A 44 5.76 10.05 4.34
CA LEU A 44 4.47 10.69 4.17
C LEU A 44 3.36 9.67 4.45
N GLY A 45 2.43 9.98 5.34
CA GLY A 45 1.32 9.09 5.62
C GLY A 45 0.27 9.66 6.56
N CYS A 46 -0.82 8.92 6.74
CA CYS A 46 -1.87 9.21 7.71
C CYS A 46 -1.48 8.70 9.10
N ASP A 47 -2.08 9.31 10.14
CA ASP A 47 -1.98 8.86 11.53
C ASP A 47 -2.82 7.59 11.74
N GLU A 48 -4.14 7.75 11.80
CA GLU A 48 -5.11 6.66 11.93
C GLU A 48 -5.80 6.39 10.58
N VAL A 49 -5.97 5.11 10.22
CA VAL A 49 -6.48 4.71 8.89
C VAL A 49 -7.80 3.93 9.00
N TYR A 50 -8.76 4.50 9.73
CA TYR A 50 -10.07 3.88 10.02
C TYR A 50 -10.96 3.71 8.78
N TRP A 51 -10.69 4.45 7.70
CA TRP A 51 -11.38 4.35 6.41
C TRP A 51 -10.83 3.21 5.54
N LEU A 52 -9.70 2.60 5.90
CA LEU A 52 -9.09 1.51 5.12
C LEU A 52 -10.04 0.31 4.99
N PRO A 53 -10.66 -0.21 6.06
CA PRO A 53 -11.58 -1.34 5.93
C PRO A 53 -12.76 -1.05 4.99
N LEU A 54 -13.25 0.19 4.98
CA LEU A 54 -14.30 0.64 4.06
C LEU A 54 -13.81 0.68 2.60
N ALA A 55 -12.57 1.14 2.37
CA ALA A 55 -11.98 1.17 1.04
C ALA A 55 -11.85 -0.24 0.42
N TYR A 56 -11.62 -1.24 1.27
CA TYR A 56 -11.51 -2.66 0.87
C TYR A 56 -12.84 -3.42 0.96
N GLN A 57 -13.93 -2.78 1.42
CA GLN A 57 -15.23 -3.45 1.57
C GLN A 57 -15.87 -3.76 0.21
N SER A 58 -15.63 -2.91 -0.78
CA SER A 58 -15.87 -3.22 -2.19
C SER A 58 -14.54 -3.58 -2.84
N ALA A 59 -14.44 -4.80 -3.39
CA ALA A 59 -13.23 -5.20 -4.11
C ALA A 59 -12.95 -4.22 -5.27
N ILE A 60 -11.71 -3.73 -5.33
CA ILE A 60 -11.18 -2.83 -6.39
C ILE A 60 -11.27 -3.48 -7.79
N ASN A 61 -11.55 -4.79 -7.86
CA ASN A 61 -11.51 -5.61 -9.07
C ASN A 61 -12.54 -5.26 -10.16
N ILE A 62 -13.60 -4.50 -9.86
CA ILE A 62 -14.60 -4.17 -10.88
C ILE A 62 -14.01 -3.21 -11.92
N ALA A 63 -13.12 -2.30 -11.49
CA ALA A 63 -12.47 -1.33 -12.37
C ALA A 63 -11.12 -1.82 -12.93
N ASP A 64 -10.37 -2.62 -12.14
CA ASP A 64 -9.06 -3.15 -12.54
C ASP A 64 -9.21 -4.53 -13.21
N THR A 65 -9.71 -4.54 -14.44
CA THR A 65 -9.80 -5.76 -15.27
C THR A 65 -8.42 -6.31 -15.67
N GLY A 66 -7.37 -5.51 -15.52
CA GLY A 66 -6.00 -5.85 -15.90
C GLY A 66 -5.18 -6.54 -14.80
N ILE A 67 -5.69 -6.64 -13.57
CA ILE A 67 -4.93 -7.22 -12.44
C ILE A 67 -4.54 -8.68 -12.70
N VAL A 68 -5.46 -9.49 -13.24
CA VAL A 68 -5.23 -10.90 -13.57
C VAL A 68 -4.21 -11.02 -14.70
N ALA A 69 -4.35 -10.22 -15.77
CA ALA A 69 -3.44 -10.23 -16.90
C ALA A 69 -2.00 -9.85 -16.50
N ARG A 70 -1.85 -8.83 -15.65
CA ARG A 70 -0.54 -8.40 -15.11
C ARG A 70 0.08 -9.47 -14.22
N ASN A 71 -0.71 -10.11 -13.35
CA ASN A 71 -0.23 -11.22 -12.52
C ASN A 71 0.28 -12.39 -13.37
N PHE A 72 -0.44 -12.77 -14.44
CA PHE A 72 0.04 -13.81 -15.36
C PHE A 72 1.31 -13.41 -16.11
N TYR A 73 1.42 -12.14 -16.53
CA TYR A 73 2.62 -11.65 -17.20
C TYR A 73 3.85 -11.68 -16.27
N LEU A 74 3.69 -11.16 -15.04
CA LEU A 74 4.76 -11.14 -14.04
C LEU A 74 5.13 -12.55 -13.58
N TYR A 75 4.15 -13.44 -13.43
CA TYR A 75 4.40 -14.84 -13.11
C TYR A 75 5.37 -15.49 -14.10
N LYS A 76 5.15 -15.29 -15.41
CA LYS A 76 6.05 -15.83 -16.44
C LYS A 76 7.49 -15.33 -16.27
N ILE A 77 7.66 -14.03 -16.05
CA ILE A 77 8.99 -13.42 -15.87
C ILE A 77 9.66 -13.98 -14.61
N VAL A 78 8.95 -13.99 -13.48
CA VAL A 78 9.47 -14.48 -12.20
C VAL A 78 9.83 -15.96 -12.30
N SER A 79 9.01 -16.79 -12.94
CA SER A 79 9.33 -18.20 -13.16
C SER A 79 10.60 -18.39 -14.00
N CYS A 80 10.79 -17.61 -15.07
CA CYS A 80 12.01 -17.67 -15.87
C CYS A 80 13.24 -17.22 -15.07
N VAL A 81 13.15 -16.08 -14.37
CA VAL A 81 14.25 -15.55 -13.55
C VAL A 81 14.60 -16.54 -12.44
N ALA A 82 13.60 -17.11 -11.77
CA ALA A 82 13.82 -18.06 -10.70
C ALA A 82 14.48 -19.36 -11.22
N ALA A 83 14.02 -19.87 -12.37
CA ALA A 83 14.64 -21.04 -12.99
C ALA A 83 16.09 -20.80 -13.42
N LEU A 84 16.41 -19.59 -13.92
CA LEU A 84 17.77 -19.23 -14.33
C LEU A 84 18.73 -19.05 -13.15
N LEU A 85 18.26 -18.43 -12.06
CA LEU A 85 19.12 -18.07 -10.92
C LEU A 85 19.24 -19.18 -9.88
N PHE A 86 18.19 -19.99 -9.70
CA PHE A 86 18.12 -21.00 -8.64
C PHE A 86 18.04 -22.44 -9.18
N GLY A 87 17.97 -22.60 -10.51
CA GLY A 87 17.75 -23.88 -11.16
C GLY A 87 16.32 -24.39 -11.01
N MET A 88 15.94 -25.35 -11.85
CA MET A 88 14.72 -26.15 -11.64
C MET A 88 15.00 -27.25 -10.61
N GLY A 89 15.33 -26.86 -9.38
CA GLY A 89 15.54 -27.80 -8.28
C GLY A 89 14.24 -28.53 -7.94
N ASP A 90 14.34 -29.82 -7.62
CA ASP A 90 13.22 -30.67 -7.24
C ASP A 90 12.34 -29.99 -6.16
N LYS A 91 11.11 -29.66 -6.57
CA LYS A 91 9.92 -29.33 -5.74
C LYS A 91 10.20 -28.79 -4.32
N GLY A 92 10.16 -27.47 -4.17
CA GLY A 92 10.09 -26.76 -2.89
C GLY A 92 11.40 -26.03 -2.63
N ASP A 93 11.53 -24.74 -2.90
CA ASP A 93 11.02 -23.70 -1.99
C ASP A 93 10.88 -22.34 -2.71
N ILE A 94 10.54 -22.34 -4.01
CA ILE A 94 10.28 -21.08 -4.71
C ILE A 94 8.82 -20.68 -4.46
N LEU A 95 8.58 -19.95 -3.36
CA LEU A 95 7.30 -19.29 -3.07
C LEU A 95 6.99 -18.27 -4.17
N THR A 96 6.37 -18.74 -5.25
CA THR A 96 6.04 -17.92 -6.43
C THR A 96 4.60 -17.36 -6.36
N GLY A 97 3.89 -17.61 -5.26
CA GLY A 97 2.47 -17.31 -5.10
C GLY A 97 2.19 -16.19 -4.10
N GLY A 98 2.45 -14.94 -4.49
CA GLY A 98 1.93 -13.76 -3.81
C GLY A 98 1.09 -12.95 -4.78
N GLY A 99 -0.22 -13.18 -4.79
CA GLY A 99 -1.16 -12.47 -5.67
C GLY A 99 -2.53 -12.41 -5.01
N GLY A 100 -2.76 -11.37 -4.21
CA GLY A 100 -4.08 -10.95 -3.75
C GLY A 100 -4.63 -9.84 -4.62
#